data_AF-A0A5K1K1J2-F1
#
_entry.id   AF-A0A5K1K1J2-F1
#
_cell.length_a   1.000
_cell.length_b   1.000
_cell.length_c   1.000
_cell.angle_alpha   90.00
_cell.angle_beta   90.00
_cell.angle_gamma   90.00
#
_symmetry.space_group_name_H-M   'P 1'
#
loop_
_entity.id
_entity.type
_entity.pdbx_description
1 polymer ?
#
loop_
_entity_poly.entity_id
_entity_poly.type
_entity_poly.pdbx_seq_one_letter_code
_entity_poly.pdbx_strand_id
1 'polypeptide(L)'
;MWDRNLDKGVERTKTRPLAAGEITPTQAFTFLGLQLSAGLGVLTQLNWYSILLGASSLSVVTIYPFMKRVTHWPQAVLGLAFNWGALLGWSAVAGVTNWSVCLPLYAGGICWTLVYDTVYAHQDKKDDVTMGIRSTALLFGERTRPVLAALSASSMSFITYAGFLNGQGPLFYGGVALATAQLARVIWRTDFDDRPSCWKGFVGCGWSGFWVWTGTLADYATLLLTASG
;
A
#
# COMPACT_ATOMS: atom_id res chain seq x y z
N MET A 1 11.58 -9.94 11.17
CA MET A 1 12.17 -11.23 11.61
C MET A 1 12.82 -11.98 10.44
N TRP A 2 12.03 -12.33 9.43
CA TRP A 2 12.52 -13.09 8.26
C TRP A 2 13.62 -12.40 7.47
N ASP A 3 13.69 -11.07 7.50
CA ASP A 3 14.66 -10.28 6.73
C ASP A 3 15.95 -9.91 7.46
N ARG A 4 16.11 -10.29 8.74
CA ARG A 4 17.22 -9.82 9.59
C ARG A 4 18.62 -10.02 8.99
N ASN A 5 18.82 -11.10 8.23
CA ASN A 5 20.13 -11.41 7.62
C ASN A 5 20.38 -10.57 6.36
N LEU A 6 19.32 -10.29 5.59
CA LEU A 6 19.40 -9.44 4.40
C LEU A 6 19.56 -7.98 4.82
N ASP A 7 18.82 -7.56 5.85
CA ASP A 7 18.84 -6.20 6.36
C ASP A 7 20.23 -5.77 6.87
N LYS A 8 21.05 -6.71 7.36
CA LYS A 8 22.45 -6.47 7.77
C LYS A 8 23.36 -6.01 6.62
N GLY A 9 23.06 -6.43 5.39
CA GLY A 9 23.87 -6.13 4.22
C GLY A 9 23.43 -4.88 3.44
N VAL A 10 22.38 -4.19 3.90
CA VAL A 10 21.86 -2.97 3.26
C VAL A 10 22.12 -1.77 4.17
N GLU A 11 22.76 -0.74 3.65
CA GLU A 11 23.29 0.38 4.44
C GLU A 11 22.21 1.06 5.28
N ARG A 12 21.03 1.22 4.70
CA ARG A 12 19.87 1.85 5.33
C ARG A 12 19.26 1.00 6.46
N THR A 13 19.36 -0.33 6.37
CA THR A 13 18.60 -1.24 7.26
C THR A 13 19.48 -1.99 8.24
N LYS A 14 20.81 -1.89 8.14
CA LYS A 14 21.75 -2.54 9.06
C LYS A 14 21.56 -2.11 10.51
N THR A 15 21.03 -0.91 10.73
CA THR A 15 20.73 -0.33 12.05
C THR A 15 19.34 -0.71 12.59
N ARG A 16 18.54 -1.50 11.86
CA ARG A 16 17.26 -1.98 12.40
C ARG A 16 17.50 -2.85 13.64
N PRO A 17 16.69 -2.77 14.71
CA PRO A 17 17.01 -3.40 16.01
C PRO A 17 17.35 -4.89 15.94
N LEU A 18 16.63 -5.68 15.14
CA LEU A 18 16.88 -7.12 14.99
C LEU A 18 18.09 -7.43 14.07
N ALA A 19 18.41 -6.54 13.13
CA ALA A 19 19.59 -6.66 12.27
C ALA A 19 20.87 -6.24 13.03
N ALA A 20 20.79 -5.17 13.81
CA ALA A 20 21.85 -4.66 14.68
C ALA A 20 22.12 -5.55 15.91
N GLY A 21 21.17 -6.44 16.26
CA GLY A 21 21.29 -7.32 17.42
C GLY A 21 20.91 -6.65 18.75
N GLU A 22 20.29 -5.47 18.70
CA GLU A 22 19.78 -4.74 19.86
C GLU A 22 18.62 -5.47 20.55
N ILE A 23 17.89 -6.31 19.80
CA ILE A 23 16.84 -7.17 20.34
C ILE A 23 17.05 -8.63 19.93
N THR A 24 16.65 -9.54 20.82
CA THR A 24 16.68 -10.98 20.59
C THR A 24 15.51 -11.44 19.70
N PRO A 25 15.63 -12.58 19.01
CA PRO A 25 14.52 -13.16 18.25
C PRO A 25 13.29 -13.44 19.13
N THR A 26 13.49 -13.89 20.37
CA THR A 26 12.41 -14.15 21.31
C THR A 26 11.64 -12.88 21.63
N GLN A 27 12.31 -11.76 21.92
CA GLN A 27 11.65 -10.47 22.14
C GLN A 27 10.83 -10.04 20.92
N ALA A 28 11.36 -10.23 19.70
CA ALA A 28 10.63 -9.92 18.47
C ALA A 28 9.38 -10.79 18.28
N PHE A 29 9.45 -12.10 18.58
CA PHE A 29 8.29 -12.99 18.51
C PHE A 29 7.25 -12.69 19.61
N THR A 30 7.68 -12.38 20.82
CA THR A 30 6.78 -11.95 21.90
C THR A 30 6.03 -10.67 21.50
N PHE A 31 6.75 -9.67 20.96
CA PHE A 31 6.12 -8.44 20.48
C PHE A 31 5.14 -8.71 19.33
N LEU A 32 5.50 -9.59 18.38
CA LEU A 32 4.57 -10.02 17.33
C LEU A 32 3.31 -10.67 17.95
N GLY A 33 3.47 -11.57 18.92
CA GLY A 33 2.35 -12.22 19.59
C GLY A 33 1.41 -11.25 20.30
N LEU A 34 1.95 -10.19 20.91
CA LEU A 34 1.15 -9.12 21.51
C LEU A 34 0.37 -8.33 20.43
N GLN A 35 1.02 -7.96 19.33
CA GLN A 35 0.36 -7.24 18.23
C GLN A 35 -0.72 -8.08 17.55
N LEU A 36 -0.46 -9.37 17.32
CA LEU A 36 -1.45 -10.31 16.76
C LEU A 36 -2.62 -10.52 17.72
N SER A 37 -2.37 -10.63 19.02
CA SER A 37 -3.42 -10.74 20.03
C SER A 37 -4.30 -9.48 20.08
N ALA A 38 -3.69 -8.29 20.02
CA ALA A 38 -4.43 -7.04 19.95
C ALA A 38 -5.26 -6.94 18.66
N GLY A 39 -4.67 -7.30 17.51
CA GLY A 39 -5.36 -7.36 16.22
C GLY A 39 -6.52 -8.35 16.21
N LEU A 40 -6.36 -9.53 16.83
CA LEU A 40 -7.42 -10.52 17.02
C LEU A 40 -8.54 -9.97 17.92
N GLY A 41 -8.16 -9.26 18.99
CA GLY A 41 -9.09 -8.55 19.86
C GLY A 41 -9.99 -7.60 19.06
N VAL A 42 -9.42 -6.78 18.18
CA VAL A 42 -10.18 -5.90 17.27
C VAL A 42 -11.03 -6.70 16.28
N LEU A 43 -10.44 -7.70 15.62
CA LEU A 43 -11.11 -8.49 14.58
C LEU A 43 -12.38 -9.16 15.12
N THR A 44 -12.32 -9.73 16.32
CA THR A 44 -13.46 -10.41 16.97
C THR A 44 -14.59 -9.47 17.40
N GLN A 45 -14.39 -8.15 17.37
CA GLN A 45 -15.46 -7.16 17.58
C GLN A 45 -16.25 -6.86 16.29
N LEU A 46 -15.83 -7.40 15.14
CA LEU A 46 -16.53 -7.20 13.86
C LEU A 46 -17.60 -8.27 13.61
N ASN A 47 -18.42 -8.07 12.59
CA ASN A 47 -19.38 -9.08 12.14
C ASN A 47 -18.68 -10.34 11.58
N TRP A 48 -19.39 -11.47 11.59
CA TRP A 48 -18.83 -12.77 11.21
C TRP A 48 -18.23 -12.80 9.79
N TYR A 49 -18.90 -12.15 8.85
CA TYR A 49 -18.39 -12.01 7.48
C TYR A 49 -17.02 -11.31 7.47
N SER A 50 -16.88 -10.21 8.21
CA SER A 50 -15.64 -9.44 8.32
C SER A 50 -14.55 -10.19 9.08
N ILE A 51 -14.91 -10.99 10.10
CA ILE A 51 -13.96 -11.88 10.78
C ILE A 51 -13.35 -12.86 9.79
N LEU A 52 -14.18 -13.58 9.02
CA LEU A 52 -13.71 -14.55 8.03
C LEU A 52 -12.89 -13.88 6.92
N LEU A 53 -13.37 -12.75 6.39
CA LEU A 53 -12.67 -12.00 5.35
C LEU A 53 -11.33 -11.45 5.85
N GLY A 54 -11.29 -10.90 7.07
CA GLY A 54 -10.06 -10.41 7.69
C GLY A 54 -9.06 -11.55 7.95
N ALA A 55 -9.52 -12.67 8.50
CA ALA A 55 -8.69 -13.86 8.73
C ALA A 55 -8.09 -14.42 7.43
N SER A 56 -8.82 -14.38 6.32
CA SER A 56 -8.33 -14.87 5.02
C SER A 56 -7.08 -14.11 4.52
N SER A 57 -6.93 -12.83 4.90
CA SER A 57 -5.77 -12.00 4.52
C SER A 57 -4.44 -12.50 5.11
N LEU A 58 -4.49 -13.25 6.22
CA LEU A 58 -3.30 -13.75 6.92
C LEU A 58 -2.42 -14.63 6.02
N SER A 59 -3.02 -15.33 5.07
CA SER A 59 -2.29 -16.11 4.07
C SER A 59 -1.33 -15.22 3.27
N VAL A 60 -1.82 -14.13 2.70
CA VAL A 60 -1.04 -13.17 1.89
C VAL A 60 -0.04 -12.43 2.77
N VAL A 61 -0.45 -11.96 3.95
CA VAL A 61 0.42 -11.25 4.91
C VAL A 61 1.60 -12.12 5.34
N THR A 62 1.38 -13.42 5.58
CA THR A 62 2.44 -14.36 5.99
C THR A 62 3.42 -14.62 4.85
N ILE A 63 2.94 -14.69 3.60
CA ILE A 63 3.76 -15.00 2.43
C ILE A 63 4.61 -13.80 2.00
N TYR A 64 4.08 -12.58 2.12
CA TYR A 64 4.71 -11.35 1.63
C TYR A 64 6.23 -11.20 1.97
N PRO A 65 6.70 -11.36 3.23
CA PRO A 65 8.10 -11.16 3.59
C PRO A 65 9.08 -12.07 2.84
N PHE A 66 8.60 -13.19 2.30
CA PHE A 66 9.43 -14.15 1.57
C PHE A 66 9.59 -13.79 0.08
N MET A 67 8.69 -12.97 -0.46
CA MET A 67 8.56 -12.78 -1.92
C MET A 67 9.79 -12.16 -2.57
N LYS A 68 10.54 -11.32 -1.85
CA LYS A 68 11.79 -10.73 -2.37
C LYS A 68 12.89 -11.76 -2.67
N ARG A 69 12.77 -13.00 -2.15
CA ARG A 69 13.67 -14.13 -2.43
C ARG A 69 13.21 -14.97 -3.63
N VAL A 70 11.95 -14.83 -4.05
CA VAL A 70 11.31 -15.73 -5.01
C VAL A 70 10.93 -15.01 -6.30
N THR A 71 10.51 -13.75 -6.23
CA THR A 71 10.00 -12.98 -7.37
C THR A 71 10.57 -11.57 -7.42
N HIS A 72 10.57 -10.96 -8.60
CA HIS A 72 10.84 -9.53 -8.79
C HIS A 72 9.62 -8.64 -8.49
N TRP A 73 8.50 -9.22 -8.09
CA TRP A 73 7.27 -8.51 -7.76
C TRP A 73 6.86 -8.61 -6.27
N PRO A 74 7.78 -8.49 -5.28
CA PRO A 74 7.36 -8.46 -3.88
C PRO A 74 6.38 -7.31 -3.60
N GLN A 75 6.48 -6.20 -4.34
CA GLN A 75 5.56 -5.06 -4.28
C GLN A 75 4.13 -5.41 -4.68
N ALA A 76 3.92 -6.38 -5.58
CA ALA A 76 2.56 -6.82 -5.92
C ALA A 76 1.92 -7.57 -4.75
N VAL A 77 2.69 -8.44 -4.08
CA VAL A 77 2.21 -9.19 -2.91
C VAL A 77 2.02 -8.26 -1.70
N LEU A 78 2.88 -7.24 -1.55
CA LEU A 78 2.67 -6.15 -0.60
C LEU A 78 1.34 -5.43 -0.88
N GLY A 79 1.08 -5.08 -2.14
CA GLY A 79 -0.16 -4.44 -2.56
C GLY A 79 -1.38 -5.29 -2.22
N LEU A 80 -1.31 -6.60 -2.47
CA LEU A 80 -2.37 -7.52 -2.10
C LEU A 80 -2.62 -7.50 -0.58
N ALA A 81 -1.58 -7.57 0.24
CA ALA A 81 -1.70 -7.58 1.70
C ALA A 81 -2.24 -6.27 2.27
N PHE A 82 -1.68 -5.12 1.88
CA PHE A 82 -1.98 -3.83 2.50
C PHE A 82 -3.29 -3.20 2.06
N ASN A 83 -3.78 -3.53 0.85
CA ASN A 83 -5.05 -2.98 0.37
C ASN A 83 -6.27 -3.77 0.85
N TRP A 84 -6.10 -4.86 1.60
CA TRP A 84 -7.21 -5.69 2.11
C TRP A 84 -8.22 -4.88 2.93
N GLY A 85 -7.76 -3.77 3.53
CA GLY A 85 -8.61 -2.79 4.21
C GLY A 85 -9.74 -2.21 3.36
N ALA A 86 -9.59 -2.13 2.02
CA ALA A 86 -10.67 -1.71 1.13
C ALA A 86 -11.85 -2.68 1.13
N LEU A 87 -11.59 -3.98 1.29
CA LEU A 87 -12.62 -5.03 1.38
C LEU A 87 -13.20 -5.10 2.78
N LEU A 88 -12.31 -5.12 3.78
CA LEU A 88 -12.68 -5.27 5.20
C LEU A 88 -13.41 -4.03 5.74
N GLY A 89 -12.99 -2.82 5.34
CA GLY A 89 -13.62 -1.58 5.76
C GLY A 89 -15.07 -1.48 5.33
N TRP A 90 -15.39 -1.91 4.11
CA TRP A 90 -16.76 -1.98 3.63
C TRP A 90 -17.57 -3.01 4.42
N SER A 91 -17.08 -4.25 4.52
CA SER A 91 -17.82 -5.32 5.17
C SER A 91 -18.02 -5.09 6.66
N ALA A 92 -17.10 -4.38 7.33
CA ALA A 92 -17.21 -4.04 8.74
C ALA A 92 -18.47 -3.23 9.04
N VAL A 93 -18.87 -2.34 8.14
CA VAL A 93 -20.06 -1.48 8.28
C VAL A 93 -21.29 -2.12 7.64
N ALA A 94 -21.18 -2.64 6.42
CA ALA A 94 -22.32 -3.15 5.65
C ALA A 94 -22.69 -4.62 5.94
N GLY A 95 -21.87 -5.34 6.71
CA GLY A 95 -22.07 -6.77 7.01
C GLY A 95 -21.73 -7.73 5.84
N VAL A 96 -21.55 -7.22 4.64
CA VAL A 96 -21.18 -7.94 3.40
C VAL A 96 -20.32 -7.04 2.51
N THR A 97 -19.53 -7.61 1.58
CA THR A 97 -18.76 -6.82 0.60
C THR A 97 -19.55 -6.61 -0.68
N ASN A 98 -19.71 -5.36 -1.12
CA ASN A 98 -20.12 -5.08 -2.50
C ASN A 98 -18.92 -5.24 -3.43
N TRP A 99 -18.75 -6.42 -3.99
CA TRP A 99 -17.59 -6.75 -4.82
C TRP A 99 -17.45 -5.88 -6.07
N SER A 100 -18.56 -5.39 -6.64
CA SER A 100 -18.52 -4.51 -7.81
C SER A 100 -17.81 -3.19 -7.52
N VAL A 101 -17.96 -2.64 -6.31
CA VAL A 101 -17.27 -1.40 -5.87
C VAL A 101 -15.90 -1.70 -5.26
N CYS A 102 -15.83 -2.71 -4.39
CA CYS A 102 -14.64 -3.00 -3.61
C CYS A 102 -13.50 -3.60 -4.45
N LEU A 103 -13.78 -4.41 -5.48
CA LEU A 103 -12.72 -5.00 -6.32
C LEU A 103 -11.95 -3.96 -7.14
N PRO A 104 -12.60 -3.02 -7.86
CA PRO A 104 -11.87 -1.93 -8.50
C PRO A 104 -11.10 -1.10 -7.49
N LEU A 105 -11.69 -0.73 -6.34
CA LEU A 105 -10.97 0.02 -5.31
C LEU A 105 -9.71 -0.71 -4.82
N TYR A 106 -9.83 -2.01 -4.57
CA TYR A 106 -8.72 -2.88 -4.17
C TYR A 106 -7.63 -2.97 -5.25
N ALA A 107 -8.01 -3.18 -6.51
CA ALA A 107 -7.10 -3.18 -7.64
C ALA A 107 -6.38 -1.83 -7.81
N GLY A 108 -7.11 -0.73 -7.67
CA GLY A 108 -6.55 0.62 -7.72
C GLY A 108 -5.54 0.87 -6.62
N GLY A 109 -5.82 0.38 -5.41
CA GLY A 109 -4.90 0.39 -4.27
C GLY A 109 -3.63 -0.43 -4.53
N ILE A 110 -3.75 -1.64 -5.09
CA ILE A 110 -2.59 -2.47 -5.46
C ILE A 110 -1.70 -1.75 -6.47
N CYS A 111 -2.29 -1.16 -7.51
CA CYS A 111 -1.55 -0.36 -8.49
C CYS A 111 -0.83 0.82 -7.82
N TRP A 112 -1.47 1.50 -6.87
CA TRP A 112 -0.84 2.59 -6.13
C TRP A 112 0.32 2.10 -5.24
N THR A 113 0.17 0.95 -4.58
CA THR A 113 1.25 0.30 -3.81
C THR A 113 2.44 -0.03 -4.69
N LEU A 114 2.20 -0.57 -5.89
CA LEU A 114 3.28 -0.79 -6.84
C LEU A 114 4.01 0.53 -7.18
N VAL A 115 3.30 1.65 -7.29
CA VAL A 115 3.92 2.96 -7.58
C VAL A 115 4.82 3.42 -6.43
N TYR A 116 4.25 3.61 -5.24
CA TYR A 116 5.02 4.20 -4.14
C TYR A 116 6.12 3.25 -3.64
N ASP A 117 5.88 1.94 -3.63
CA ASP A 117 6.85 0.99 -3.10
C ASP A 117 7.98 0.72 -4.11
N THR A 118 7.72 0.84 -5.41
CA THR A 118 8.80 0.87 -6.42
C THR A 118 9.66 2.11 -6.25
N VAL A 119 9.06 3.30 -6.11
CA VAL A 119 9.79 4.55 -5.83
C VAL A 119 10.65 4.40 -4.56
N TYR A 120 10.09 3.80 -3.52
CA TYR A 120 10.81 3.54 -2.28
C TYR A 120 11.98 2.57 -2.47
N ALA A 121 11.78 1.48 -3.21
CA ALA A 121 12.78 0.45 -3.48
C ALA A 121 13.98 0.95 -4.29
N HIS A 122 13.84 2.02 -5.09
CA HIS A 122 14.97 2.64 -5.78
C HIS A 122 16.07 3.13 -4.83
N GLN A 123 15.76 3.41 -3.56
CA GLN A 123 16.76 3.79 -2.57
C GLN A 123 17.79 2.68 -2.30
N ASP A 124 17.36 1.42 -2.34
CA ASP A 124 18.17 0.27 -1.97
C ASP A 124 18.72 -0.47 -3.21
N LYS A 125 18.45 0.01 -4.43
CA LYS A 125 18.80 -0.61 -5.72
C LYS A 125 20.23 -1.17 -5.79
N LYS A 126 21.24 -0.40 -5.34
CA LYS A 126 22.66 -0.81 -5.37
C LYS A 126 22.96 -1.94 -4.38
N ASP A 127 22.39 -1.85 -3.19
CA ASP A 127 22.60 -2.81 -2.11
C ASP A 127 21.83 -4.11 -2.42
N ASP A 128 20.62 -4.01 -3.00
CA ASP A 128 19.78 -5.12 -3.43
C ASP A 128 20.49 -6.02 -4.45
N VAL A 129 21.18 -5.43 -5.44
CA VAL A 129 21.97 -6.20 -6.43
C VAL A 129 23.05 -7.03 -5.74
N THR A 130 23.78 -6.42 -4.81
CA THR A 130 24.88 -7.07 -4.09
C THR A 130 24.36 -8.20 -3.19
N MET A 131 23.18 -8.00 -2.60
CA MET A 131 22.55 -8.95 -1.68
C MET A 131 21.65 -9.99 -2.37
N GLY A 132 21.54 -9.96 -3.71
CA GLY A 132 20.67 -10.86 -4.48
C GLY A 132 19.18 -10.67 -4.20
N ILE A 133 18.76 -9.50 -3.74
CA ILE A 133 17.37 -9.14 -3.44
C ILE A 133 16.68 -8.75 -4.75
N ARG A 134 15.48 -9.29 -4.99
CA ARG A 134 14.68 -9.00 -6.19
C ARG A 134 13.62 -7.95 -5.88
N SER A 135 13.45 -6.97 -6.77
CA SER A 135 12.46 -5.89 -6.62
C SER A 135 12.01 -5.35 -7.99
N THR A 136 10.86 -4.66 -8.01
CA THR A 136 10.37 -3.99 -9.23
C THR A 136 11.30 -2.86 -9.68
N ALA A 137 12.01 -2.20 -8.76
CA ALA A 137 13.02 -1.19 -9.09
C ALA A 137 14.15 -1.78 -9.95
N LEU A 138 14.57 -3.02 -9.65
CA LEU A 138 15.55 -3.76 -10.47
C LEU A 138 14.93 -4.28 -11.77
N LEU A 139 13.68 -4.75 -11.73
CA LEU A 139 12.99 -5.29 -12.90
C LEU A 139 12.70 -4.23 -13.96
N PHE A 140 12.23 -3.05 -13.55
CA PHE A 140 11.84 -1.99 -14.47
C PHE A 140 13.04 -1.19 -14.95
N GLY A 141 14.07 -1.03 -14.11
CA GLY A 141 15.32 -0.36 -14.48
C GLY A 141 15.05 1.02 -15.10
N GLU A 142 15.54 1.24 -16.31
CA GLU A 142 15.36 2.50 -17.06
C GLU A 142 13.90 2.78 -17.44
N ARG A 143 13.05 1.74 -17.52
CA ARG A 143 11.62 1.87 -17.83
C ARG A 143 10.75 2.18 -16.61
N THR A 144 11.35 2.50 -15.47
CA THR A 144 10.61 2.81 -14.23
C THR A 144 9.57 3.90 -14.47
N ARG A 145 9.96 5.07 -15.00
CA ARG A 145 9.04 6.19 -15.24
C ARG A 145 7.78 5.81 -16.03
N PRO A 146 7.89 5.24 -17.26
CA PRO A 146 6.69 4.90 -18.02
C PRO A 146 5.84 3.80 -17.35
N VAL A 147 6.45 2.82 -16.69
CA VAL A 147 5.70 1.78 -15.97
C VAL A 147 4.94 2.37 -14.79
N LEU A 148 5.57 3.24 -13.99
CA LEU A 148 4.92 3.89 -12.87
C LEU A 148 3.81 4.85 -13.32
N ALA A 149 4.00 5.55 -14.44
CA ALA A 149 2.95 6.38 -15.04
C ALA A 149 1.71 5.55 -15.43
N ALA A 150 1.92 4.39 -16.07
CA ALA A 150 0.83 3.48 -16.43
C ALA A 150 0.12 2.90 -15.19
N LEU A 151 0.88 2.53 -14.14
CA LEU A 151 0.31 2.05 -12.88
C LEU A 151 -0.45 3.15 -12.13
N SER A 152 0.04 4.39 -12.14
CA SER A 152 -0.70 5.54 -11.58
C SER A 152 -1.99 5.82 -12.34
N ALA A 153 -1.96 5.80 -13.67
CA ALA A 153 -3.17 5.96 -14.49
C ALA A 153 -4.18 4.84 -14.21
N SER A 154 -3.71 3.60 -14.11
CA SER A 154 -4.54 2.43 -13.76
C SER A 154 -5.16 2.58 -12.36
N SER A 155 -4.35 2.99 -11.39
CA SER A 155 -4.79 3.23 -10.01
C SER A 155 -5.93 4.26 -9.95
N MET A 156 -5.72 5.43 -10.55
CA MET A 156 -6.72 6.50 -10.54
C MET A 156 -7.97 6.11 -11.33
N SER A 157 -7.82 5.37 -12.44
CA SER A 157 -8.96 4.86 -13.22
C SER A 157 -9.82 3.90 -12.41
N PHE A 158 -9.22 2.94 -11.70
CA PHE A 158 -9.95 1.98 -10.88
C PHE A 158 -10.62 2.64 -9.67
N ILE A 159 -9.96 3.60 -9.01
CA ILE A 159 -10.55 4.39 -7.91
C ILE A 159 -11.72 5.23 -8.42
N THR A 160 -11.58 5.87 -9.58
CA THR A 160 -12.65 6.64 -10.23
C THR A 160 -13.84 5.75 -10.56
N TYR A 161 -13.57 4.57 -11.12
CA TYR A 161 -14.61 3.60 -11.46
C TYR A 161 -15.34 3.06 -10.22
N ALA A 162 -14.61 2.76 -9.14
CA ALA A 162 -15.23 2.41 -7.86
C ALA A 162 -16.15 3.53 -7.35
N GLY A 163 -15.69 4.79 -7.42
CA GLY A 163 -16.50 5.95 -7.05
C GLY A 163 -17.75 6.10 -7.90
N PHE A 164 -17.64 5.90 -9.22
CA PHE A 164 -18.78 5.89 -10.14
C PHE A 164 -19.81 4.81 -9.78
N LEU A 165 -19.37 3.58 -9.55
CA LEU A 165 -20.24 2.48 -9.14
C LEU A 165 -20.90 2.72 -7.78
N ASN A 166 -20.22 3.46 -6.90
CA ASN A 166 -20.74 3.84 -5.58
C ASN A 166 -21.62 5.10 -5.60
N GLY A 167 -21.80 5.74 -6.76
CA GLY A 167 -22.57 6.98 -6.88
C GLY A 167 -21.93 8.17 -6.17
N GLN A 168 -20.59 8.23 -6.09
CA GLN A 168 -19.88 9.39 -5.53
C GLN A 168 -20.14 10.65 -6.36
N GLY A 169 -20.15 11.79 -5.69
CA GLY A 169 -20.40 13.12 -6.23
C GLY A 169 -19.15 13.87 -6.70
N PRO A 170 -19.30 15.14 -7.12
CA PRO A 170 -18.24 15.91 -7.78
C PRO A 170 -17.02 16.19 -6.88
N LEU A 171 -17.20 16.26 -5.55
CA LEU A 171 -16.09 16.55 -4.63
C LEU A 171 -15.11 15.38 -4.54
N PHE A 172 -15.62 14.15 -4.61
CA PHE A 172 -14.79 12.95 -4.72
C PHE A 172 -13.92 13.00 -5.99
N TYR A 173 -14.51 13.29 -7.15
CA TYR A 173 -13.76 13.37 -8.41
C TYR A 173 -12.74 14.53 -8.42
N GLY A 174 -13.04 15.65 -7.76
CA GLY A 174 -12.09 16.71 -7.52
C GLY A 174 -10.87 16.23 -6.71
N GLY A 175 -11.08 15.46 -5.65
CA GLY A 175 -10.02 14.81 -4.88
C GLY A 175 -9.17 13.84 -5.72
N VAL A 176 -9.81 13.02 -6.57
CA VAL A 176 -9.09 12.12 -7.49
C VAL A 176 -8.27 12.89 -8.54
N ALA A 177 -8.79 14.02 -9.05
CA ALA A 177 -8.04 14.87 -9.98
C ALA A 177 -6.78 15.46 -9.33
N LEU A 178 -6.87 15.95 -8.10
CA LEU A 178 -5.73 16.44 -7.32
C LEU A 178 -4.73 15.32 -7.02
N ALA A 179 -5.23 14.13 -6.66
CA ALA A 179 -4.39 12.94 -6.43
C ALA A 179 -3.62 12.53 -7.69
N THR A 180 -4.28 12.59 -8.85
CA THR A 180 -3.68 12.30 -10.17
C THR A 180 -2.58 13.29 -10.51
N ALA A 181 -2.86 14.60 -10.36
CA ALA A 181 -1.87 15.64 -10.58
C ALA A 181 -0.66 15.49 -9.64
N GLN A 182 -0.89 15.13 -8.37
CA GLN A 182 0.17 14.85 -7.40
C GLN A 182 1.03 13.65 -7.82
N LEU A 183 0.45 12.52 -8.24
CA LEU A 183 1.22 11.35 -8.71
C LEU A 183 2.02 11.68 -9.97
N ALA A 184 1.41 12.37 -10.93
CA ALA A 184 2.10 12.79 -12.15
C ALA A 184 3.32 13.67 -11.82
N ARG A 185 3.14 14.65 -10.91
CA ARG A 185 4.23 15.50 -10.42
C ARG A 185 5.33 14.71 -9.74
N VAL A 186 4.98 13.74 -8.88
CA VAL A 186 5.94 12.89 -8.17
C VAL A 186 6.75 12.05 -9.16
N ILE A 187 6.11 11.37 -10.09
CA ILE A 187 6.78 10.52 -11.09
C ILE A 187 7.71 11.36 -11.98
N TRP A 188 7.28 12.57 -12.36
CA TRP A 188 8.08 13.46 -13.19
C TRP A 188 9.31 14.02 -12.47
N ARG A 189 9.17 14.40 -11.18
CA ARG A 189 10.26 15.03 -10.39
C ARG A 189 11.21 14.04 -9.74
N THR A 190 10.81 12.78 -9.55
CA THR A 190 11.64 11.81 -8.83
C THR A 190 12.83 11.42 -9.70
N ASP A 191 14.03 11.61 -9.16
CA ASP A 191 15.26 11.03 -9.68
C ASP A 191 15.42 9.65 -9.03
N PHE A 192 15.37 8.60 -9.84
CA PHE A 192 15.35 7.21 -9.40
C PHE A 192 16.74 6.65 -9.10
N ASP A 193 17.79 7.42 -9.34
CA ASP A 193 19.16 7.07 -8.97
C ASP A 193 19.68 7.93 -7.79
N ASP A 194 18.88 8.88 -7.29
CA ASP A 194 19.15 9.68 -6.10
C ASP A 194 18.28 9.25 -4.89
N ARG A 195 18.94 8.81 -3.81
CA ARG A 195 18.27 8.31 -2.59
C ARG A 195 17.36 9.36 -1.93
N PRO A 196 17.82 10.58 -1.62
CA PRO A 196 16.96 11.64 -1.08
C PRO A 196 15.76 11.99 -1.97
N SER A 197 15.94 12.01 -3.29
CA SER A 197 14.86 12.26 -4.25
C SER A 197 13.82 11.13 -4.21
N CYS A 198 14.24 9.87 -4.16
CA CYS A 198 13.35 8.72 -4.00
C CYS A 198 12.56 8.78 -2.69
N TRP A 199 13.18 9.15 -1.56
CA TRP A 199 12.48 9.34 -0.30
C TRP A 199 11.40 10.44 -0.38
N LYS A 200 11.76 11.60 -0.96
CA LYS A 200 10.80 12.69 -1.20
C LYS A 200 9.67 12.25 -2.14
N GLY A 201 9.97 11.45 -3.15
CA GLY A 201 9.00 10.87 -4.08
C GLY A 201 8.02 9.95 -3.35
N PHE A 202 8.53 9.03 -2.53
CA PHE A 202 7.72 8.12 -1.71
C PHE A 202 6.77 8.87 -0.77
N VAL A 203 7.28 9.85 -0.02
CA VAL A 203 6.44 10.72 0.84
C VAL A 203 5.41 11.49 -0.01
N GLY A 204 5.83 11.96 -1.19
CA GLY A 204 4.99 12.64 -2.16
C GLY A 204 3.81 11.78 -2.64
N CYS A 205 4.02 10.48 -2.85
CA CYS A 205 2.94 9.55 -3.21
C CYS A 205 1.85 9.49 -2.13
N GLY A 206 2.22 9.54 -0.85
CA GLY A 206 1.27 9.51 0.27
C GLY A 206 0.23 10.64 0.22
N TRP A 207 0.62 11.82 -0.25
CA TRP A 207 -0.29 12.96 -0.43
C TRP A 207 -1.39 12.71 -1.46
N SER A 208 -1.19 11.80 -2.43
CA SER A 208 -2.26 11.43 -3.36
C SER A 208 -3.39 10.71 -2.65
N GLY A 209 -3.09 9.84 -1.69
CA GLY A 209 -4.10 9.21 -0.84
C GLY A 209 -4.87 10.22 0.01
N PHE A 210 -4.18 11.24 0.53
CA PHE A 210 -4.81 12.34 1.27
C PHE A 210 -5.84 13.09 0.40
N TRP A 211 -5.56 13.36 -0.87
CA TRP A 211 -6.51 14.04 -1.76
C TRP A 211 -7.74 13.19 -2.09
N VAL A 212 -7.57 11.88 -2.33
CA VAL A 212 -8.71 10.96 -2.51
C VAL A 212 -9.55 10.91 -1.24
N TRP A 213 -8.93 10.78 -0.07
CA TRP A 213 -9.62 10.70 1.21
C TRP A 213 -10.39 11.99 1.54
N THR A 214 -9.75 13.15 1.39
CA THR A 214 -10.41 14.45 1.65
C THR A 214 -11.54 14.71 0.67
N GLY A 215 -11.39 14.37 -0.61
CA GLY A 215 -12.48 14.42 -1.59
C GLY A 215 -13.66 13.52 -1.19
N THR A 216 -13.39 12.28 -0.77
CA THR A 216 -14.41 11.33 -0.28
C THR A 216 -15.13 11.86 0.97
N LEU A 217 -14.38 12.41 1.93
CA LEU A 217 -14.93 12.97 3.16
C LEU A 217 -15.83 14.19 2.89
N ALA A 218 -15.39 15.09 2.01
CA ALA A 218 -16.16 16.27 1.64
C ALA A 218 -17.45 15.91 0.90
N ASP A 219 -17.38 14.90 0.03
CA ASP A 219 -18.53 14.36 -0.68
C ASP A 219 -19.55 13.75 0.30
N TYR A 220 -19.08 12.92 1.24
CA TYR A 220 -19.91 12.33 2.28
C TYR A 220 -20.54 13.39 3.21
N ALA A 221 -19.78 14.40 3.62
CA ALA A 221 -20.31 15.50 4.43
C ALA A 221 -21.42 16.27 3.69
N THR A 222 -21.26 16.48 2.38
CA THR A 222 -22.28 17.14 1.55
C THR A 222 -23.55 16.30 1.46
N LEU A 223 -23.42 14.98 1.29
CA LEU A 223 -24.55 14.06 1.29
C LEU A 223 -25.35 14.10 2.60
N LEU A 224 -24.68 14.18 3.75
CA LEU A 224 -25.35 14.27 5.04
C LEU A 224 -26.12 15.59 5.19
N LEU A 225 -25.56 16.70 4.72
CA LEU A 225 -26.21 18.01 4.77
C LEU A 225 -27.45 18.06 3.89
N THR A 226 -27.39 17.51 2.67
CA THR A 226 -28.54 17.49 1.75
C THR A 226 -29.62 16.48 2.14
N ALA A 227 -29.26 15.38 2.82
CA ALA A 227 -30.24 14.41 3.33
C ALA A 227 -31.01 14.91 4.57
N SER A 228 -30.51 15.97 5.23
CA SER A 228 -31.08 16.52 6.47
C SER A 228 -32.04 17.70 6.27
N GLY A 229 -32.25 18.16 5.03
CA GLY A 229 -33.17 19.25 4.66
C GLY A 229 -34.27 18.77 3.74
#